data_AF-A0A2Z5U773-F1
#
_entry.id   AF-A0A2Z5U773-F1
#
_cell.length_a   1.000
_cell.length_b   1.000
_cell.length_c   1.000
_cell.angle_alpha   90.00
_cell.angle_beta   90.00
_cell.angle_gamma   90.00
#
_symmetry.space_group_name_H-M   'P 1'
#
loop_
_entity.id
_entity.type
_entity.pdbx_description
1 polymer ?
#
loop_
_entity_poly.entity_id
_entity_poly.type
_entity_poly.pdbx_seq_one_letter_code
_entity_poly.pdbx_strand_id
1 'polypeptide(L)'
;NKPVLIEAMSYRVGHHSTSDDSTAYRSLEEIQKWTTDENPVQKFRLYLERKGLWNEEAENTLVKDSRNFIVRTMQEAEKKKKPHWKEMFEDVYYDKPFQLQKQMQEMEEHLKKYGEHYPL
;
A
#
# COMPACT_ATOMS: atom_id res chain seq x y z
N ASN A 1 13.52 32.15 1.01
CA ASN A 1 12.37 31.24 1.17
C ASN A 1 11.49 31.31 -0.06
N LYS A 2 11.79 30.52 -1.09
CA LYS A 2 11.01 30.42 -2.34
C LYS A 2 10.76 28.93 -2.63
N PRO A 3 9.69 28.56 -3.34
CA PRO A 3 9.45 27.18 -3.71
C PRO A 3 10.58 26.66 -4.62
N VAL A 4 10.85 25.37 -4.51
CA VAL A 4 11.79 24.63 -5.36
C VAL A 4 11.06 23.43 -5.94
N LEU A 5 11.29 23.17 -7.22
CA LEU A 5 10.87 21.94 -7.88
C LEU A 5 12.07 20.99 -7.98
N ILE A 6 11.86 19.73 -7.64
CA ILE A 6 12.83 18.66 -7.82
C ILE A 6 12.16 17.57 -8.67
N GLU A 7 12.81 17.20 -9.77
CA GLU A 7 12.42 16.03 -10.55
C GLU A 7 13.36 14.87 -10.23
N ALA A 8 12.80 13.81 -9.64
CA ALA A 8 13.55 12.60 -9.30
C ALA A 8 13.28 11.52 -10.36
N MET A 9 14.16 11.44 -11.35
CA MET A 9 14.07 10.44 -12.41
C MET A 9 14.15 9.03 -11.82
N SER A 10 13.13 8.20 -12.08
CA SER A 10 13.00 6.86 -11.53
C SER A 10 12.23 5.95 -12.49
N TYR A 11 12.14 4.66 -12.15
CA TYR A 11 11.47 3.64 -12.95
C TYR A 11 10.57 2.74 -12.11
N ARG A 12 9.32 2.57 -12.56
CA ARG A 12 8.37 1.63 -11.94
C ARG A 12 8.65 0.22 -12.46
N VAL A 13 9.49 -0.52 -11.75
CA VAL A 13 9.86 -1.92 -12.10
C VAL A 13 8.62 -2.82 -12.22
N GLY A 14 7.69 -2.73 -11.28
CA GLY A 14 6.44 -3.49 -11.31
C GLY A 14 5.43 -3.00 -12.34
N HIS A 15 4.31 -3.72 -12.44
CA HIS A 15 3.12 -3.28 -13.18
C HIS A 15 2.52 -2.01 -12.59
N HIS A 16 1.58 -1.38 -13.31
CA HIS A 16 0.89 -0.19 -12.81
C HIS A 16 0.09 -0.48 -11.55
N SER A 17 -0.58 -1.62 -11.52
CA SER A 17 -1.39 -2.12 -10.40
C SER A 17 -1.55 -3.64 -10.54
N THR A 18 -2.28 -4.26 -9.61
CA THR A 18 -2.69 -5.67 -9.71
C THR A 18 -3.65 -5.95 -10.87
N SER A 19 -4.21 -4.90 -11.49
CA SER A 19 -5.15 -4.99 -12.62
C SER A 19 -4.48 -4.69 -13.98
N ASP A 20 -3.15 -4.53 -14.00
CA ASP A 20 -2.37 -4.14 -15.17
C ASP A 20 -1.34 -5.22 -15.52
N ASP A 21 -1.19 -5.47 -16.82
CA ASP A 21 -0.07 -6.22 -17.37
C ASP A 21 0.81 -5.29 -18.19
N SER A 22 1.95 -4.91 -17.60
CA SER A 22 2.85 -3.99 -18.26
C SER A 22 3.68 -4.58 -19.39
N THR A 23 3.72 -5.91 -19.53
CA THR A 23 4.44 -6.56 -20.63
C THR A 23 3.72 -6.34 -21.97
N ALA A 24 2.44 -5.96 -21.94
CA ALA A 24 1.68 -5.57 -23.12
C ALA A 24 2.19 -4.27 -23.78
N TYR A 25 2.93 -3.42 -23.06
CA TYR A 25 3.33 -2.09 -23.55
C TYR A 25 4.75 -1.65 -23.17
N ARG A 26 5.55 -2.51 -22.50
CA ARG A 26 6.96 -2.27 -22.19
C ARG A 26 7.79 -3.51 -22.51
N SER A 27 9.02 -3.31 -22.96
CA SER A 27 9.93 -4.44 -23.19
C SER A 27 10.45 -4.99 -21.87
N LEU A 28 10.63 -6.32 -21.83
CA LEU A 28 11.26 -6.98 -20.68
C LEU A 28 12.70 -6.53 -20.49
N GLU A 29 13.40 -6.20 -21.58
CA GLU A 29 14.78 -5.69 -21.57
C GLU A 29 14.90 -4.37 -20.79
N GLU A 30 13.97 -3.43 -21.02
CA GLU A 30 13.94 -2.17 -20.28
C GLU A 30 13.72 -2.43 -18.78
N ILE A 31 12.71 -3.24 -18.44
CA ILE A 31 12.39 -3.57 -17.04
C ILE A 31 13.60 -4.22 -16.35
N GLN A 32 14.28 -5.14 -17.04
CA GLN A 32 15.41 -5.85 -16.47
C GLN A 32 16.59 -4.94 -16.20
N LYS A 33 16.94 -4.04 -17.13
CA LYS A 33 17.98 -3.03 -16.91
C LYS A 33 17.74 -2.21 -15.64
N TRP A 34 16.50 -1.78 -15.42
CA TRP A 34 16.16 -1.00 -14.22
C TRP A 34 16.09 -1.83 -12.94
N THR A 35 15.78 -3.12 -13.05
CA THR A 35 15.71 -4.05 -11.91
C THR A 35 17.10 -4.42 -11.39
N THR A 36 18.08 -4.56 -12.28
CA THR A 36 19.45 -4.99 -11.94
C THR A 36 20.39 -3.80 -11.83
N ASP A 37 20.58 -3.08 -12.92
CA ASP A 37 21.73 -2.16 -13.06
C ASP A 37 21.45 -0.82 -12.39
N GLU A 38 20.21 -0.35 -12.50
CA GLU A 38 19.77 0.95 -11.97
C GLU A 38 19.11 0.86 -10.60
N ASN A 39 19.12 -0.32 -9.97
CA ASN A 39 18.44 -0.55 -8.70
C ASN A 39 19.05 0.29 -7.55
N PRO A 40 18.28 1.21 -6.93
CA PRO A 40 18.81 2.10 -5.90
C PRO A 40 19.21 1.36 -4.62
N VAL A 41 18.52 0.27 -4.28
CA VAL A 41 18.83 -0.54 -3.08
C VAL A 41 20.18 -1.23 -3.27
N GLN A 42 20.41 -1.85 -4.43
CA GLN A 42 21.68 -2.49 -4.73
C GLN A 42 22.83 -1.49 -4.78
N LYS A 43 22.65 -0.34 -5.43
CA LYS A 43 23.67 0.72 -5.48
C LYS A 43 24.04 1.22 -4.09
N PHE A 44 23.04 1.45 -3.22
CA PHE A 44 23.29 1.92 -1.88
C PHE A 44 23.94 0.85 -0.99
N ARG A 45 23.51 -0.41 -1.12
CA ARG A 45 24.14 -1.54 -0.46
C ARG A 45 25.63 -1.64 -0.79
N LEU A 46 25.99 -1.64 -2.08
CA LEU A 46 27.39 -1.67 -2.52
C LEU A 46 28.21 -0.50 -1.97
N TYR A 47 27.60 0.70 -1.89
CA TYR A 47 28.25 1.85 -1.28
C TYR A 47 28.52 1.66 0.22
N LEU A 48 27.58 1.10 0.98
CA LEU A 48 27.77 0.82 2.41
C LEU A 48 28.77 -0.31 2.66
N GLU A 49 28.74 -1.37 1.86
CA GLU A 49 29.71 -2.49 1.92
C GLU A 49 31.15 -1.97 1.69
N ARG A 50 31.35 -1.11 0.68
CA ARG A 50 32.65 -0.46 0.43
C ARG A 50 33.14 0.41 1.59
N LYS A 51 32.22 0.90 2.43
CA LYS A 51 32.54 1.66 3.64
C LYS A 51 32.72 0.79 4.88
N GLY A 52 32.53 -0.53 4.77
CA GLY A 52 32.53 -1.44 5.92
C GLY A 52 31.34 -1.23 6.87
N LEU A 53 30.28 -0.57 6.40
CA LEU A 53 29.06 -0.27 7.17
C LEU A 53 27.94 -1.29 6.94
N TRP A 54 28.14 -2.22 6.00
CA TRP A 54 27.18 -3.26 5.67
C TRP A 54 27.89 -4.56 5.29
N ASN A 55 27.22 -5.69 5.52
CA ASN A 55 27.71 -7.01 5.17
C ASN A 55 26.54 -7.99 4.98
N GLU A 56 26.85 -9.22 4.57
CA GLU A 56 25.85 -10.26 4.29
C GLU A 56 25.06 -10.69 5.53
N GLU A 57 25.68 -10.73 6.71
CA GLU A 57 25.00 -11.08 7.97
C GLU A 57 23.95 -10.03 8.35
N ALA A 58 24.29 -8.75 8.19
CA ALA A 58 23.38 -7.63 8.42
C ALA A 58 22.22 -7.64 7.42
N GLU A 59 22.48 -7.91 6.13
CA GLU A 59 21.46 -8.07 5.11
C GLU A 59 20.48 -9.19 5.47
N ASN A 60 21.00 -10.39 5.77
CA ASN A 60 20.19 -11.56 6.05
C ASN A 60 19.33 -11.35 7.30
N THR A 61 19.90 -10.72 8.33
CA THR A 61 19.16 -10.30 9.53
C THR A 61 18.03 -9.33 9.18
N LEU A 62 18.33 -8.26 8.43
CA LEU A 62 17.33 -7.27 8.03
C LEU A 62 16.19 -7.90 7.24
N VAL A 63 16.50 -8.74 6.25
CA VAL A 63 15.49 -9.41 5.40
C VAL A 63 14.61 -10.33 6.24
N LYS A 64 15.21 -11.13 7.14
CA LYS A 64 14.48 -12.03 8.02
C LYS A 64 13.55 -11.25 8.95
N ASP A 65 14.06 -10.21 9.61
CA ASP A 65 13.29 -9.42 10.57
C ASP A 65 12.19 -8.63 9.89
N SER A 66 12.46 -8.06 8.71
CA SER A 66 11.45 -7.39 7.88
C SER A 66 10.34 -8.34 7.47
N ARG A 67 10.68 -9.57 7.05
CA ARG A 67 9.69 -10.59 6.72
C ARG A 67 8.82 -10.95 7.92
N ASN A 68 9.45 -11.21 9.07
CA ASN A 68 8.74 -11.55 10.30
C ASN A 68 7.80 -10.41 10.74
N PHE A 69 8.27 -9.16 10.64
CA PHE A 69 7.49 -7.97 10.94
C PHE A 69 6.27 -7.86 10.02
N ILE A 70 6.44 -8.00 8.70
CA ILE A 70 5.34 -7.93 7.73
C ILE A 70 4.31 -9.03 7.98
N VAL A 71 4.76 -10.28 8.16
CA VAL A 71 3.87 -11.42 8.40
C VAL A 71 3.05 -11.22 9.67
N ARG A 72 3.69 -10.81 10.77
CA ARG A 72 3.01 -10.51 12.02
C ARG A 72 1.99 -9.38 11.85
N THR A 73 2.39 -8.29 11.18
CA THR A 73 1.52 -7.14 10.93
C THR A 73 0.30 -7.53 10.10
N MET A 74 0.49 -8.37 9.08
CA MET A 74 -0.60 -8.90 8.26
C MET A 74 -1.56 -9.76 9.08
N GLN A 75 -1.04 -10.67 9.92
CA GLN A 75 -1.86 -11.49 10.81
C GLN A 75 -2.66 -10.65 11.82
N GLU A 76 -2.09 -9.57 12.33
CA GLU A 76 -2.78 -8.63 13.21
C GLU A 76 -3.85 -7.84 12.44
N ALA A 77 -3.57 -7.43 11.20
CA ALA A 77 -4.51 -6.72 10.34
C ALA A 77 -5.70 -7.59 9.90
N GLU A 78 -5.48 -8.85 9.54
CA GLU A 78 -6.53 -9.79 9.11
C GLU A 78 -7.53 -10.11 10.22
N LYS A 79 -7.11 -10.02 11.49
CA LYS A 79 -7.99 -10.20 12.65
C LYS A 79 -8.89 -9.00 12.91
N LYS A 80 -8.59 -7.82 12.34
CA LYS A 80 -9.43 -6.64 12.50
C LYS A 80 -10.73 -6.86 11.73
N LYS A 81 -11.85 -6.69 12.44
CA LYS A 81 -13.16 -6.66 11.80
C LYS A 81 -13.22 -5.51 10.80
N LYS A 82 -14.06 -5.67 9.78
CA LYS A 82 -14.38 -4.56 8.86
C LYS A 82 -14.98 -3.39 9.66
N PRO A 83 -14.81 -2.15 9.18
CA PRO A 83 -15.50 -0.99 9.73
C PRO A 83 -17.01 -1.23 9.82
N HIS A 84 -17.66 -0.60 10.79
CA HIS A 84 -19.10 -0.68 10.88
C HIS A 84 -19.71 0.04 9.67
N TRP A 85 -20.77 -0.51 9.05
CA TRP A 85 -21.34 0.07 7.83
C TRP A 85 -21.76 1.54 7.98
N LYS A 86 -22.10 1.99 9.20
CA LYS A 86 -22.42 3.39 9.52
C LYS A 86 -21.27 4.35 9.18
N GLU A 87 -20.02 3.88 9.25
CA GLU A 87 -18.84 4.69 8.91
C GLU A 87 -18.85 5.16 7.45
N MET A 88 -19.62 4.51 6.55
CA MET A 88 -19.83 4.99 5.18
C MET A 88 -20.49 6.38 5.11
N PHE A 89 -21.20 6.81 6.16
CA PHE A 89 -21.89 8.10 6.24
C PHE A 89 -21.15 9.14 7.09
N GLU A 90 -20.02 8.76 7.70
CA GLU A 90 -19.18 9.66 8.49
C GLU A 90 -18.10 10.31 7.61
N ASP A 91 -17.44 11.34 8.12
CA ASP A 91 -16.28 12.03 7.50
C ASP A 91 -16.51 12.67 6.12
N VAL A 92 -17.75 12.69 5.59
CA VAL A 92 -18.10 13.40 4.34
C VAL A 92 -18.08 14.92 4.53
N TYR A 93 -18.58 15.38 5.69
CA TYR A 93 -18.57 16.77 6.13
C TYR A 93 -18.18 16.80 7.62
N TYR A 94 -17.74 17.96 8.13
CA TYR A 94 -17.49 18.12 9.56
C TYR A 94 -18.72 17.78 10.41
N ASP A 95 -19.87 18.39 10.06
CA ASP A 95 -21.17 18.02 10.61
C ASP A 95 -21.96 17.24 9.56
N LYS A 96 -22.47 16.07 9.94
CA LYS A 96 -23.30 15.24 9.06
C LYS A 96 -24.61 15.95 8.73
N PRO A 97 -24.85 16.37 7.47
CA PRO A 97 -26.08 17.06 7.11
C PRO A 97 -27.30 16.15 7.25
N PHE A 98 -28.48 16.76 7.44
CA PHE A 98 -29.74 16.03 7.62
C PHE A 98 -30.00 14.97 6.54
N GLN A 99 -29.65 15.24 5.27
CA GLN A 99 -29.84 14.27 4.19
C GLN A 99 -29.00 13.00 4.36
N LEU A 100 -27.76 13.11 4.84
CA LEU A 100 -26.91 11.95 5.14
C LEU A 100 -27.39 11.20 6.39
N GLN A 101 -27.91 11.91 7.40
CA GLN A 101 -28.54 11.28 8.56
C GLN A 101 -29.76 10.45 8.12
N LYS A 102 -30.58 10.99 7.23
CA LYS A 102 -31.75 10.29 6.68
C LYS A 102 -31.35 9.04 5.89
N GLN A 103 -30.36 9.12 5.00
CA GLN A 103 -29.86 7.96 4.25
C GLN A 103 -29.28 6.88 5.16
N MET A 104 -28.57 7.27 6.21
CA MET A 104 -28.05 6.33 7.22
C MET A 104 -29.19 5.62 7.96
N GLN A 105 -30.27 6.34 8.30
CA GLN A 105 -31.47 5.73 8.91
C GLN A 105 -32.17 4.77 7.95
N GLU A 106 -32.33 5.14 6.68
CA GLU A 106 -32.92 4.27 5.64
C GLU A 106 -32.12 2.97 5.50
N MET A 107 -30.78 3.03 5.55
CA MET A 107 -29.94 1.83 5.56
C MET A 107 -30.09 1.00 6.84
N GLU A 108 -30.26 1.63 8.00
CA GLU A 108 -30.52 0.91 9.26
C GLU A 108 -31.85 0.14 9.21
N GLU A 109 -32.89 0.75 8.65
CA GLU A 109 -34.19 0.10 8.44
C GLU A 109 -34.10 -1.04 7.42
N HIS A 110 -33.34 -0.85 6.34
CA HIS A 110 -33.09 -1.88 5.33
C HIS A 110 -32.37 -3.10 5.93
N LEU A 111 -31.30 -2.89 6.69
CA LEU A 111 -30.55 -3.99 7.31
C LEU A 111 -31.32 -4.69 8.43
N LYS A 112 -32.25 -4.00 9.12
CA LYS A 112 -33.18 -4.66 10.05
C LYS A 112 -34.12 -5.63 9.34
N LYS A 113 -34.54 -5.30 8.12
CA LYS A 113 -35.51 -6.09 7.35
C LYS A 113 -34.87 -7.20 6.50
N TYR A 114 -33.66 -6.97 6.00
CA TYR A 114 -32.99 -7.80 5.00
C TYR A 114 -31.56 -8.19 5.39
N GLY A 115 -31.21 -8.10 6.67
CA GLY A 115 -29.85 -8.28 7.17
C GLY A 115 -29.26 -9.66 6.86
N GLU A 116 -30.10 -10.68 6.70
CA GLU A 116 -29.71 -12.04 6.31
C GLU A 116 -29.03 -12.12 4.93
N HIS A 117 -29.21 -11.11 4.08
CA HIS A 117 -28.60 -11.01 2.76
C HIS A 117 -27.25 -10.29 2.76
N TYR A 118 -26.78 -9.81 3.92
CA TYR A 118 -25.55 -9.03 4.04
C TYR A 118 -24.53 -9.70 4.97
N PRO A 119 -23.22 -9.58 4.68
CA PRO A 119 -22.15 -10.06 5.56
C PRO A 119 -21.89 -9.04 6.68
N LEU A 120 -22.87 -8.90 7.59
CA LEU A 120 -22.81 -7.98 8.74
C LEU A 120 -21.85 -8.45 9.85
#